data_AF-A0AAF0TYR3-F1
#
_entry.id   AF-A0AAF0TYR3-F1
#
_cell.length_a   1.000
_cell.length_b   1.000
_cell.length_c   1.000
_cell.angle_alpha   90.00
_cell.angle_beta   90.00
_cell.angle_gamma   90.00
#
_symmetry.space_group_name_H-M   'P 1'
#
loop_
_entity.id
_entity.type
_entity.pdbx_description
1 polymer ?
#
loop_
_entity_poly.entity_id
_entity_poly.type
_entity_poly.pdbx_seq_one_letter_code
_entity_poly.pdbx_strand_id
1 'polypeptide(L)'
;VFGFIACCFAWFNNTAYPSEFYGPTGPEDSQAQAFTFLVRDQRLGANVGSAQGPTGLGKYLMRSSTGEVIFGGETMHFWDLRAPWLEPLRGPNGLDLSRLKKDIQPWQERSSAKYMTHAPLGSLNFVGGVATVINAVKNTRTNHLTNNRYPHPRQS
;
A
#
# COMPACT_ATOMS: atom_id res chain seq x y z
N VAL A 1 6.30 14.54 -24.92
CA VAL A 1 6.22 13.06 -24.80
C VAL A 1 7.07 12.54 -23.63
N PHE A 2 8.39 12.78 -23.60
CA PHE A 2 9.27 12.28 -22.53
C PHE A 2 8.84 12.62 -21.10
N GLY A 3 8.43 13.88 -20.84
CA GLY A 3 7.97 14.28 -19.51
C GLY A 3 6.73 13.54 -19.00
N PHE A 4 5.78 13.23 -19.89
CA PHE A 4 4.58 12.45 -19.53
C PHE A 4 4.93 11.01 -19.18
N ILE A 5 5.83 10.39 -19.95
CA ILE A 5 6.32 9.02 -19.68
C ILE A 5 7.03 8.98 -18.32
N ALA A 6 7.94 9.93 -18.06
CA ALA A 6 8.65 10.00 -16.78
C ALA A 6 7.69 10.20 -15.59
N CYS A 7 6.66 11.04 -15.75
CA CYS A 7 5.61 11.22 -14.75
C CYS A 7 4.89 9.91 -14.42
N CYS A 8 4.47 9.14 -15.43
CA CYS A 8 3.84 7.83 -15.22
C CYS A 8 4.79 6.84 -14.54
N PHE A 9 6.05 6.79 -14.96
CA PHE A 9 7.06 5.90 -14.35
C PHE A 9 7.27 6.21 -12.87
N ALA A 10 7.45 7.48 -12.51
CA ALA A 10 7.63 7.90 -11.13
C ALA A 10 6.37 7.67 -10.26
N TRP A 11 5.18 7.56 -10.87
CA TRP A 11 3.93 7.37 -10.13
C TRP A 11 3.58 5.91 -9.87
N PHE A 12 3.91 5.01 -10.81
CA PHE A 12 3.46 3.62 -10.80
C PHE A 12 4.57 2.58 -10.64
N ASN A 13 5.80 2.86 -11.08
CA ASN A 13 6.84 1.84 -11.17
C ASN A 13 7.67 1.77 -9.87
N ASN A 14 7.48 0.70 -9.08
CA ASN A 14 8.23 0.45 -7.84
C ASN A 14 9.51 -0.39 -8.04
N THR A 15 9.90 -0.69 -9.29
CA THR A 15 11.12 -1.45 -9.60
C THR A 15 12.28 -0.51 -9.92
N ALA A 16 12.08 0.39 -10.88
CA ALA A 16 13.03 1.44 -11.24
C ALA A 16 13.02 2.59 -10.21
N TYR A 17 11.90 2.79 -9.51
CA TYR A 17 11.81 3.71 -8.36
C TYR A 17 11.43 2.93 -7.10
N PRO A 18 12.40 2.31 -6.40
CA PRO A 18 12.10 1.46 -5.25
C PRO A 18 11.45 2.24 -4.11
N SER A 19 10.39 1.65 -3.54
CA SER A 19 9.59 2.26 -2.47
C SER A 19 10.38 2.49 -1.18
N GLU A 20 11.50 1.79 -1.00
CA GLU A 20 12.44 1.98 0.10
C GLU A 20 13.09 3.37 0.07
N PHE A 21 13.32 3.93 -1.13
CA PHE A 21 13.96 5.24 -1.33
C PHE A 21 12.94 6.34 -1.60
N TYR A 22 11.88 6.04 -2.36
CA TYR A 22 10.92 7.03 -2.86
C TYR A 22 9.58 7.03 -2.12
N GLY A 23 9.40 6.13 -1.16
CA GLY A 23 8.12 5.88 -0.50
C GLY A 23 7.18 5.04 -1.36
N PRO A 24 6.07 4.54 -0.79
CA PRO A 24 5.13 3.67 -1.50
C PRO A 24 4.49 4.41 -2.67
N THR A 25 4.12 3.71 -3.75
CA THR A 25 3.24 4.25 -4.80
C THR A 25 1.81 4.46 -4.28
N GLY A 26 0.95 5.18 -5.01
CA GLY A 26 -0.45 5.38 -4.59
C GLY A 26 -1.22 4.05 -4.49
N PRO A 27 -1.12 3.18 -5.51
CA PRO A 27 -1.62 1.82 -5.43
C PRO A 27 -1.05 1.01 -4.27
N GLU A 28 0.25 1.14 -3.98
CA GLU A 28 0.92 0.41 -2.91
C GLU A 28 0.45 0.81 -1.50
N ASP A 29 0.27 2.10 -1.26
CA ASP A 29 -0.31 2.62 -0.03
C ASP A 29 -1.74 2.10 0.20
N SER A 30 -2.59 2.19 -0.82
CA SER A 30 -3.98 1.74 -0.73
C SER A 30 -4.10 0.24 -0.43
N GLN A 31 -3.28 -0.60 -1.08
CA GLN A 31 -3.25 -2.04 -0.82
C GLN A 31 -2.62 -2.36 0.53
N ALA A 32 -1.62 -1.59 0.98
CA ALA A 32 -1.02 -1.71 2.29
C ALA A 32 -2.00 -1.39 3.43
N GLN A 33 -2.89 -0.41 3.24
CA GLN A 33 -3.97 -0.10 4.16
C GLN A 33 -4.94 -1.30 4.30
N ALA A 34 -5.41 -1.85 3.17
CA ALA A 34 -6.32 -3.00 3.17
C ALA A 34 -5.68 -4.22 3.85
N PHE A 35 -4.42 -4.50 3.55
CA PHE A 35 -3.67 -5.59 4.17
C PHE A 35 -3.51 -5.40 5.69
N THR A 36 -3.16 -4.19 6.13
CA THR A 36 -2.97 -3.88 7.56
C THR A 36 -4.25 -4.13 8.36
N PHE A 37 -5.41 -3.71 7.86
CA PHE A 37 -6.70 -3.97 8.52
C PHE A 37 -7.13 -5.43 8.44
N LEU A 38 -6.85 -6.12 7.33
CA LEU A 38 -7.11 -7.56 7.20
C LEU A 38 -6.35 -8.34 8.28
N VAL A 39 -5.04 -8.10 8.42
CA VAL A 39 -4.18 -8.75 9.42
C VAL A 39 -4.70 -8.48 10.83
N ARG A 40 -5.02 -7.21 11.13
CA ARG A 40 -5.55 -6.80 12.43
C ARG A 40 -6.83 -7.56 12.76
N ASP A 41 -7.80 -7.53 11.86
CA ASP A 41 -9.11 -8.12 12.13
C ASP A 41 -9.05 -9.66 12.16
N GLN A 42 -8.17 -10.28 11.38
CA GLN A 42 -7.89 -11.71 11.47
C GLN A 42 -7.31 -12.11 12.83
N ARG A 43 -6.38 -11.32 13.37
CA ARG A 43 -5.82 -11.53 14.72
C ARG A 43 -6.85 -11.34 15.83
N LEU A 44 -7.89 -10.55 15.59
CA LEU A 44 -9.04 -10.40 16.47
C LEU A 44 -10.09 -11.51 16.30
N GLY A 45 -9.82 -12.50 15.44
CA GLY A 45 -10.69 -13.67 15.23
C GLY A 45 -11.69 -13.54 14.08
N ALA A 46 -11.62 -12.47 13.27
CA ALA A 46 -12.51 -12.32 12.12
C ALA A 46 -12.15 -13.32 11.00
N ASN A 47 -13.15 -13.96 10.42
CA ASN A 47 -12.96 -14.79 9.22
C ASN A 47 -12.95 -13.91 7.97
N VAL A 48 -11.75 -13.51 7.54
CA VAL A 48 -11.57 -12.55 6.44
C VAL A 48 -12.07 -13.06 5.08
N GLY A 49 -12.18 -14.38 4.90
CA GLY A 49 -12.68 -15.00 3.66
C GLY A 49 -14.20 -15.05 3.54
N SER A 50 -14.94 -14.89 4.64
CA SER A 50 -16.42 -14.92 4.66
C SER A 50 -17.06 -13.66 5.21
N ALA A 51 -16.25 -12.65 5.57
CA ALA A 51 -16.76 -11.39 6.09
C ALA A 51 -17.43 -10.58 4.97
N GLN A 52 -18.74 -10.40 5.06
CA GLN A 52 -19.51 -9.57 4.14
C GLN A 52 -19.46 -8.10 4.59
N GLY A 53 -19.19 -7.21 3.64
CA GLY A 53 -19.24 -5.78 3.82
C GLY A 53 -20.67 -5.22 3.62
N PRO A 54 -20.89 -3.93 3.92
CA PRO A 54 -22.22 -3.32 3.88
C PRO A 54 -22.91 -3.36 2.50
N THR A 55 -22.13 -3.44 1.42
CA THR A 55 -22.62 -3.48 0.03
C THR A 55 -22.97 -4.89 -0.44
N GLY A 56 -22.82 -5.89 0.41
CA GLY A 56 -23.00 -7.30 0.06
C GLY A 56 -21.76 -7.97 -0.55
N LEU A 57 -20.73 -7.20 -0.92
CA LEU A 57 -19.41 -7.71 -1.34
C LEU A 57 -18.56 -8.13 -0.13
N GLY A 58 -17.47 -8.86 -0.37
CA GLY A 58 -16.54 -9.21 0.71
C GLY A 58 -15.81 -7.98 1.27
N LYS A 59 -15.76 -7.87 2.61
CA LYS A 59 -15.15 -6.72 3.31
C LYS A 59 -13.65 -6.63 3.04
N TYR A 60 -12.94 -7.76 3.10
CA TYR A 60 -11.48 -7.79 2.94
C TYR A 60 -11.02 -8.41 1.63
N LEU A 61 -11.74 -9.41 1.12
CA LEU A 61 -11.40 -10.13 -0.09
C LEU A 61 -12.61 -10.16 -1.02
N MET A 62 -12.38 -9.98 -2.31
CA MET A 62 -13.39 -10.12 -3.35
C MET A 62 -12.78 -10.73 -4.62
N ARG A 63 -13.57 -10.82 -5.69
CA ARG A 63 -13.11 -11.31 -7.00
C ARG A 63 -12.91 -10.14 -7.95
N SER A 64 -11.83 -10.16 -8.72
CA SER A 64 -11.64 -9.26 -9.87
C SER A 64 -12.65 -9.59 -10.97
N SER A 65 -12.73 -8.74 -12.00
CA SER A 65 -13.52 -9.03 -13.22
C SER A 65 -13.05 -10.29 -13.96
N THR A 66 -11.82 -10.76 -13.70
CA THR A 66 -11.24 -11.98 -14.28
C THR A 66 -11.24 -13.17 -13.31
N GLY A 67 -11.77 -13.00 -12.09
CA GLY A 67 -11.91 -14.09 -11.11
C GLY A 67 -10.72 -14.26 -10.14
N GLU A 68 -9.70 -13.41 -10.19
CA GLU A 68 -8.61 -13.42 -9.19
C GLU A 68 -9.12 -12.98 -7.82
N VAL A 69 -8.57 -13.55 -6.73
CA VAL A 69 -8.81 -13.05 -5.37
C VAL A 69 -8.00 -11.76 -5.17
N ILE A 70 -8.71 -10.67 -4.85
CA ILE A 70 -8.14 -9.33 -4.68
C ILE A 70 -8.62 -8.72 -3.37
N PHE A 71 -7.98 -7.63 -2.91
CA PHE A 71 -8.47 -6.90 -1.74
C PHE A 71 -9.82 -6.22 -1.99
N GLY A 72 -10.59 -6.11 -0.91
CA GLY A 72 -11.91 -5.50 -0.85
C GLY A 72 -11.91 -3.97 -0.83
N GLY A 73 -13.09 -3.35 -0.92
CA GLY A 73 -13.26 -1.91 -0.79
C GLY A 73 -12.73 -1.10 -1.98
N GLU A 74 -12.43 0.19 -1.75
CA GLU A 74 -12.01 1.14 -2.79
C GLU A 74 -10.70 0.74 -3.48
N THR A 75 -9.85 -0.05 -2.80
CA THR A 75 -8.60 -0.54 -3.38
C THR A 75 -8.81 -1.61 -4.46
N MET A 76 -10.05 -2.01 -4.76
CA MET A 76 -10.37 -2.93 -5.85
C MET A 76 -9.78 -2.50 -7.20
N HIS A 77 -9.64 -1.19 -7.45
CA HIS A 77 -9.07 -0.66 -8.69
C HIS A 77 -7.54 -0.84 -8.78
N PHE A 78 -6.86 -1.10 -7.66
CA PHE A 78 -5.41 -1.25 -7.57
C PHE A 78 -4.94 -2.71 -7.43
N TRP A 79 -5.80 -3.67 -7.76
CA TRP A 79 -5.52 -5.10 -7.66
C TRP A 79 -4.34 -5.59 -8.52
N ASP A 80 -3.96 -4.83 -9.55
CA ASP A 80 -2.81 -5.11 -10.41
C ASP A 80 -1.46 -4.81 -9.72
N LEU A 81 -1.45 -4.17 -8.55
CA LEU A 81 -0.22 -3.93 -7.79
C LEU A 81 0.56 -5.24 -7.59
N ARG A 82 1.86 -5.16 -7.89
CA ARG A 82 2.86 -6.19 -7.57
C ARG A 82 3.89 -5.56 -6.66
N ALA A 83 4.11 -6.17 -5.50
CA ALA A 83 5.04 -5.63 -4.51
C ALA A 83 5.74 -6.77 -3.75
N PRO A 84 7.05 -6.62 -3.43
CA PRO A 84 7.83 -7.71 -2.83
C PRO A 84 7.29 -8.16 -1.47
N TRP A 85 6.60 -7.28 -0.74
CA TRP A 85 5.97 -7.60 0.54
C TRP A 85 4.61 -8.30 0.40
N LEU A 86 3.97 -8.28 -0.77
CA LEU A 86 2.65 -8.88 -1.00
C LEU A 86 2.74 -10.19 -1.81
N GLU A 87 3.69 -10.26 -2.74
CA GLU A 87 3.88 -11.38 -3.67
C GLU A 87 3.98 -12.76 -3.04
N PRO A 88 4.63 -12.96 -1.88
CA PRO A 88 4.63 -14.26 -1.21
C PRO A 88 3.23 -14.80 -0.87
N LEU A 89 2.23 -13.92 -0.74
CA LEU A 89 0.85 -14.26 -0.38
C LEU A 89 -0.04 -14.48 -1.62
N ARG A 90 0.49 -14.27 -2.82
CA ARG A 90 -0.21 -14.58 -4.08
C ARG A 90 0.06 -16.02 -4.52
N GLY A 91 -0.97 -16.66 -5.03
CA GLY A 91 -0.95 -17.94 -5.72
C GLY A 91 -1.45 -17.81 -7.16
N PRO A 92 -1.74 -18.94 -7.84
CA PRO A 92 -2.15 -18.94 -9.25
C PRO A 92 -3.43 -18.15 -9.54
N ASN A 93 -4.31 -18.00 -8.54
CA ASN A 93 -5.62 -17.35 -8.68
C ASN A 93 -5.72 -16.04 -7.88
N GLY A 94 -4.60 -15.31 -7.73
CA GLY A 94 -4.52 -14.10 -6.90
C GLY A 94 -4.16 -14.40 -5.45
N LEU A 95 -4.68 -13.62 -4.49
CA LEU A 95 -4.36 -13.79 -3.07
C LEU A 95 -4.82 -15.17 -2.54
N ASP A 96 -3.90 -15.90 -1.90
CA ASP A 96 -4.18 -17.23 -1.37
C ASP A 96 -4.67 -17.14 0.08
N LEU A 97 -5.92 -17.58 0.30
CA LEU A 97 -6.55 -17.56 1.62
C LEU A 97 -5.81 -18.43 2.65
N SER A 98 -5.17 -19.52 2.22
CA SER A 98 -4.40 -20.38 3.11
C SER A 98 -3.15 -19.68 3.62
N ARG A 99 -2.43 -19.00 2.71
CA ARG A 99 -1.24 -18.20 3.03
C ARG A 99 -1.58 -16.97 3.87
N LEU A 100 -2.67 -16.29 3.55
CA LEU A 100 -3.16 -15.16 4.38
C LEU A 100 -3.47 -15.60 5.82
N LYS A 101 -3.91 -16.84 6.03
CA LYS A 101 -4.22 -17.35 7.36
C LYS A 101 -2.97 -17.75 8.16
N LYS A 102 -1.93 -18.23 7.50
CA LYS A 102 -0.83 -18.96 8.17
C LYS A 102 0.56 -18.38 7.95
N ASP A 103 0.78 -17.70 6.83
CA ASP A 103 2.14 -17.43 6.32
C ASP A 103 2.52 -15.94 6.38
N ILE A 104 1.64 -15.08 6.91
CA ILE A 104 1.93 -13.66 7.07
C ILE A 104 3.08 -13.45 8.06
N GLN A 105 4.14 -12.81 7.59
CA GLN A 105 5.34 -12.55 8.37
C GLN A 105 5.30 -11.18 9.05
N PRO A 106 5.90 -11.02 10.26
CA PRO A 106 5.95 -9.73 10.95
C PRO A 106 6.60 -8.61 10.16
N TRP A 107 7.55 -8.92 9.27
CA TRP A 107 8.17 -7.90 8.42
C TRP A 107 7.21 -7.37 7.34
N GLN A 108 6.31 -8.20 6.81
CA GLN A 108 5.28 -7.77 5.85
C GLN A 108 4.31 -6.79 6.52
N GLU A 109 3.92 -7.07 7.76
CA GLU A 109 3.07 -6.18 8.56
C GLU A 109 3.74 -4.84 8.86
N ARG A 110 5.05 -4.86 9.18
CA ARG A 110 5.81 -3.62 9.38
C ARG A 110 5.91 -2.81 8.08
N SER A 111 6.16 -3.47 6.96
CA SER A 111 6.23 -2.82 5.65
C SER A 111 4.89 -2.21 5.26
N SER A 112 3.78 -2.95 5.41
CA SER A 112 2.45 -2.44 5.10
C SER A 112 2.04 -1.29 6.03
N ALA A 113 2.32 -1.40 7.33
CA ALA A 113 2.05 -0.34 8.29
C ALA A 113 2.86 0.93 7.96
N LYS A 114 4.14 0.78 7.60
CA LYS A 114 4.98 1.90 7.15
C LYS A 114 4.41 2.53 5.87
N TYR A 115 4.01 1.73 4.89
CA TYR A 115 3.52 2.28 3.63
C TYR A 115 2.18 2.99 3.80
N MET A 116 1.26 2.43 4.60
CA MET A 116 -0.01 3.06 4.96
C MET A 116 0.17 4.44 5.65
N THR A 117 1.19 4.60 6.50
CA THR A 117 1.41 5.86 7.23
C THR A 117 2.24 6.88 6.46
N HIS A 118 2.84 6.46 5.34
CA HIS A 118 3.61 7.32 4.44
C HIS A 118 2.93 7.47 3.07
N ALA A 119 1.60 7.44 3.08
CA ALA A 119 0.75 7.76 1.94
C ALA A 119 1.22 9.05 1.24
N PRO A 120 1.18 9.11 -0.11
CA PRO A 120 1.64 10.24 -0.91
C PRO A 120 0.65 11.40 -0.95
N LEU A 121 0.05 11.71 0.18
CA LEU A 121 -0.96 12.74 0.33
C LEU A 121 -0.37 13.85 1.20
N GLY A 122 -0.51 15.08 0.74
CA GLY A 122 -0.08 16.24 1.51
C GLY A 122 -0.48 17.54 0.85
N SER A 123 -0.46 18.60 1.63
CA SER A 123 -0.76 19.96 1.20
C SER A 123 0.48 20.68 0.63
N LEU A 124 0.24 21.80 -0.06
CA LEU A 124 1.30 22.62 -0.63
C LEU A 124 2.30 23.16 0.41
N ASN A 125 1.86 23.35 1.66
CA ASN A 125 2.72 23.79 2.77
C ASN A 125 3.40 22.62 3.52
N PHE A 126 3.51 21.44 2.89
CA PHE A 126 4.20 20.26 3.41
C PHE A 126 3.53 19.55 4.59
N VAL A 127 2.22 19.72 4.78
CA VAL A 127 1.49 18.96 5.81
C VAL A 127 1.07 17.62 5.21
N GLY A 128 1.52 16.53 5.80
CA GLY A 128 1.25 15.17 5.32
C GLY A 128 -0.11 14.65 5.79
N GLY A 129 -0.80 13.94 4.92
CA GLY A 129 -2.11 13.34 5.19
C GLY A 129 -3.22 13.86 4.27
N VAL A 130 -4.45 13.52 4.61
CA VAL A 130 -5.66 13.96 3.88
C VAL A 130 -5.89 15.46 4.03
N ALA A 131 -6.65 16.08 3.13
CA ALA A 131 -6.86 17.53 3.10
C ALA A 131 -7.48 18.13 4.39
N THR A 132 -8.17 17.31 5.19
CA THR A 132 -8.79 17.71 6.46
C THR A 132 -7.87 17.54 7.67
N VAL A 133 -6.61 17.14 7.45
CA VAL A 133 -5.66 16.89 8.55
C VAL A 133 -5.19 18.21 9.17
N ILE A 134 -5.03 18.21 10.48
CA ILE A 134 -4.41 19.32 11.22
C ILE A 134 -2.90 19.39 10.94
N ASN A 135 -2.30 20.56 11.17
CA ASN A 135 -0.84 20.75 11.08
C ASN A 135 -0.11 19.94 12.16
N ALA A 136 0.30 18.72 11.83
CA ALA A 136 0.99 17.83 12.78
C ALA A 136 2.23 17.16 12.17
N VAL A 137 2.13 16.65 10.95
CA VAL A 137 3.22 15.90 10.30
C VAL A 137 3.73 16.69 9.10
N LYS A 138 5.04 16.94 9.06
CA LYS A 138 5.69 17.51 7.88
C LYS A 138 6.12 16.38 6.93
N ASN A 139 5.37 16.14 5.87
CA ASN A 139 5.67 15.09 4.89
C ASN A 139 5.01 15.38 3.54
N THR A 140 5.78 15.27 2.45
CA THR A 140 5.29 15.14 1.07
C THR A 140 6.22 14.15 0.36
N ARG A 141 5.67 13.22 -0.45
CA ARG A 141 6.46 12.18 -1.15
C ARG A 141 7.59 12.82 -1.97
N THR A 142 8.76 12.20 -1.97
CA THR A 142 10.01 12.67 -2.60
C THR A 142 9.99 12.74 -4.14
N ASN A 143 8.94 12.26 -4.81
CA ASN A 143 8.80 12.36 -6.27
C ASN A 143 8.40 13.76 -6.76
N HIS A 144 8.04 14.68 -5.86
CA HIS A 144 7.93 16.10 -6.17
C HIS A 144 9.18 16.83 -5.71
N LEU A 145 9.97 17.30 -6.69
CA LEU A 145 11.03 18.31 -6.66
C LEU A 145 11.22 19.10 -5.35
N THR A 146 11.69 18.48 -4.26
CA THR A 146 12.29 19.20 -3.13
C THR A 146 13.38 18.37 -2.45
N ASN A 147 14.61 18.77 -2.76
CA ASN A 147 15.81 18.82 -1.91
C ASN A 147 16.03 17.71 -0.87
N ASN A 148 16.99 16.85 -1.17
CA ASN A 148 17.68 15.95 -0.25
C ASN A 148 17.92 16.61 1.12
N ARG A 149 17.35 16.01 2.18
CA ARG A 149 18.03 15.96 3.48
C ARG A 149 18.24 14.50 3.84
N TYR A 150 19.32 13.94 3.32
CA TYR A 150 19.91 12.73 3.88
C TYR A 150 20.40 13.02 5.31
N PRO A 151 20.17 12.13 6.29
CA PRO A 151 20.97 12.14 7.50
C PRO A 151 22.37 11.65 7.14
N HIS A 152 23.40 12.49 7.34
CA HIS A 152 24.78 12.07 7.24
C HIS A 152 25.03 10.87 8.19
N PRO A 153 25.79 9.84 7.77
CA PRO A 153 26.25 8.83 8.69
C PRO A 153 27.15 9.51 9.72
N ARG A 154 26.82 9.34 11.02
CA ARG A 154 27.74 9.68 12.11
C ARG A 154 29.00 8.86 11.89
N GLN A 155 30.08 9.51 11.47
CA GLN A 155 31.42 8.95 11.57
C GLN A 155 31.73 8.78 13.07
N SER A 156 32.12 7.56 13.42
CA SER A 156 32.71 7.19 14.71
C SER A 156 34.06 7.87 14.91
#